data_AF-A0A397IID6-F1
#
_entry.id   AF-A0A397IID6-F1
#
_cell.length_a   1.000
_cell.length_b   1.000
_cell.length_c   1.000
_cell.angle_alpha   90.00
_cell.angle_beta   90.00
_cell.angle_gamma   90.00
#
_symmetry.space_group_name_H-M   'P 1'
#
loop_
_entity.id
_entity.type
_entity.pdbx_description
1 polymer ?
#
loop_
_entity_poly.entity_id
_entity_poly.type
_entity_poly.pdbx_seq_one_letter_code
_entity_poly.pdbx_strand_id
1 'polypeptide(L)' 'MTSIASVPQTARQLRACLVCSLVKHSDQFRREGCDNCESFLQLKFHPERLSECTTTSFDGYEKQIHLLLFVIIN' A
#
# COMPACT_ATOMS: atom_id res chain seq x y z
N MET A 1 -2.23 -15.08 -31.07
CA MET A 1 -1.90 -13.65 -30.92
C MET A 1 -2.51 -13.18 -29.61
N THR A 2 -1.73 -13.20 -28.53
CA THR A 2 -2.20 -12.85 -27.18
C THR A 2 -2.31 -11.34 -27.06
N SER A 3 -3.54 -10.82 -27.09
CA SER A 3 -3.81 -9.44 -26.69
C SER A 3 -3.64 -9.36 -25.18
N ILE A 4 -2.47 -8.90 -24.75
CA ILE A 4 -2.22 -8.55 -23.36
C ILE A 4 -3.15 -7.39 -23.09
N ALA A 5 -4.27 -7.65 -22.40
CA ALA A 5 -5.13 -6.60 -21.89
C ALA A 5 -4.25 -5.73 -20.98
N SER A 6 -3.84 -4.57 -21.49
CA SER A 6 -3.14 -3.56 -20.72
C SER A 6 -4.11 -3.11 -19.64
N VAL A 7 -3.92 -3.66 -18.44
CA VAL A 7 -4.62 -3.20 -17.23
C VAL A 7 -4.54 -1.67 -17.23
N PRO A 8 -5.68 -0.95 -17.27
CA PRO A 8 -5.69 0.49 -17.36
C PRO A 8 -4.79 1.07 -16.27
N GLN A 9 -3.92 2.01 -16.62
CA GLN A 9 -2.95 2.60 -15.71
C GLN A 9 -3.61 3.27 -14.48
N THR A 10 -4.93 3.51 -14.54
CA THR A 10 -5.80 3.96 -13.44
C THR A 10 -6.09 2.88 -12.38
N ALA A 11 -5.87 1.59 -12.66
CA ALA A 11 -5.95 0.51 -11.68
C ALA A 11 -4.67 0.35 -10.83
N ARG A 12 -3.62 1.15 -11.09
CA ARG A 12 -2.28 1.00 -10.45
C ARG A 12 -2.06 1.81 -9.16
N GLN A 13 -3.02 2.59 -8.69
CA GLN A 13 -2.79 3.39 -7.48
C GLN A 13 -3.22 2.70 -6.18
N LEU A 14 -3.13 1.38 -6.12
CA LEU A 14 -3.26 0.67 -4.87
C LEU A 14 -1.95 0.78 -4.08
N ARG A 15 -2.08 0.88 -2.76
CA ARG A 15 -0.97 0.89 -1.82
C ARG A 15 -1.27 -0.08 -0.69
N ALA A 16 -0.24 -0.69 -0.13
CA ALA A 16 -0.32 -1.52 1.07
C ALA A 16 0.36 -0.79 2.25
N CYS A 17 -0.29 -0.70 3.40
CA CYS A 17 0.32 -0.16 4.61
C CYS A 17 1.45 -1.08 5.10
N LEU A 18 2.64 -0.52 5.33
CA LEU A 18 3.81 -1.28 5.76
C LEU A 18 3.72 -1.80 7.21
N VAL A 19 2.76 -1.30 7.99
CA VAL A 19 2.58 -1.69 9.39
C VAL A 19 1.53 -2.79 9.55
N CYS A 20 0.36 -2.64 8.92
CA CYS A 20 -0.77 -3.57 9.10
C CYS A 20 -1.18 -4.32 7.83
N SER A 21 -0.50 -4.10 6.70
CA SER A 21 -0.78 -4.72 5.40
C SER A 21 -2.15 -4.39 4.79
N LEU A 22 -2.90 -3.41 5.32
CA LEU A 22 -4.15 -2.94 4.72
C LEU A 22 -3.88 -2.40 3.31
N VAL A 23 -4.69 -2.82 2.34
CA VAL A 23 -4.59 -2.38 0.94
C VAL A 23 -5.77 -1.47 0.60
N LYS A 24 -5.48 -0.24 0.19
CA LYS A 24 -6.47 0.76 -0.27
C LYS A 24 -5.88 1.56 -1.43
N HIS A 25 -6.71 2.36 -2.10
CA HIS A 25 -6.18 3.34 -3.05
C HIS A 25 -5.32 4.39 -2.34
N SER A 26 -4.29 4.88 -3.03
CA SER A 26 -3.42 5.96 -2.57
C SER A 26 -4.23 7.17 -2.10
N ASP A 27 -5.28 7.54 -2.84
CA ASP A 27 -6.16 8.65 -2.48
C ASP A 27 -7.01 8.35 -1.25
N GLN A 28 -7.37 7.09 -1.01
CA GLN A 28 -8.09 6.71 0.21
C GLN A 28 -7.19 6.82 1.43
N PHE A 29 -5.92 6.42 1.35
CA PHE A 29 -5.00 6.68 2.45
C PHE A 29 -4.80 8.18 2.72
N ARG A 30 -4.76 9.02 1.68
CA ARG A 30 -4.66 10.49 1.85
C ARG A 30 -5.90 11.09 2.51
N ARG A 31 -7.10 10.64 2.15
CA ARG A 31 -8.37 11.21 2.65
C ARG A 31 -8.82 10.61 3.98
N GLU A 32 -8.68 9.30 4.12
CA GLU A 32 -9.28 8.50 5.19
C GLU A 32 -8.23 7.93 6.15
N GLY A 33 -6.95 8.01 5.81
CA GLY A 33 -5.90 7.40 6.61
C GLY A 33 -5.90 5.88 6.54
N CYS A 34 -5.10 5.26 7.40
CA CYS A 34 -5.07 3.80 7.57
C CYS A 34 -6.05 3.37 8.68
N ASP A 35 -7.04 2.54 8.37
CA ASP A 35 -8.10 2.15 9.32
C ASP A 35 -7.55 1.53 10.62
N ASN A 36 -6.37 0.89 10.56
CA ASN A 36 -5.74 0.24 11.71
C ASN A 36 -4.64 1.09 12.37
N CYS A 37 -4.03 2.03 11.64
CA CYS A 37 -2.77 2.67 12.04
C CYS A 37 -2.85 4.20 12.09
N GLU A 38 -4.01 4.79 11.75
CA GLU A 38 -4.13 6.26 11.62
C GLU A 38 -3.82 7.01 12.91
N SER A 39 -4.09 6.40 14.07
CA SER A 39 -3.85 7.00 15.38
C SER A 39 -2.39 7.43 15.59
N PHE A 40 -1.43 6.74 14.97
CA PHE A 40 0.00 7.05 15.07
C PHE A 40 0.66 7.41 13.73
N LEU A 41 0.16 6.91 12.60
CA LEU A 41 0.69 7.30 11.28
C LEU A 41 0.21 8.69 10.84
N GLN A 42 -1.00 9.09 11.25
CA GLN A 42 -1.60 10.39 10.95
C GLN A 42 -1.56 10.75 9.46
N LEU A 43 -1.82 9.77 8.58
CA LEU A 43 -1.68 9.91 7.13
C LEU A 43 -2.63 10.95 6.54
N LYS A 44 -3.74 11.26 7.22
CA LYS A 44 -4.68 12.34 6.84
C LYS A 44 -4.03 13.72 6.88
N PHE A 45 -3.18 13.95 7.88
CA PHE A 45 -2.55 15.25 8.13
C PHE A 45 -1.15 15.33 7.52
N HIS A 46 -0.54 14.17 7.26
CA HIS A 46 0.81 14.02 6.76
C HIS A 46 0.88 13.18 5.47
N PRO A 47 0.34 13.67 4.35
CA PRO A 47 0.33 12.94 3.08
C PRO A 47 1.74 12.65 2.53
N GLU A 48 2.76 13.39 2.97
CA GLU A 48 4.17 13.14 2.70
C GLU A 48 4.64 11.79 3.25
N ARG A 49 4.07 11.35 4.39
CA ARG A 49 4.40 10.06 5.01
C ARG A 49 3.81 8.87 4.26
N LEU A 50 2.91 9.12 3.31
CA LEU A 50 2.25 8.04 2.57
C LEU A 50 3.26 7.15 1.85
N SER A 51 4.28 7.72 1.20
CA SER A 51 5.32 6.95 0.54
C SER A 51 6.24 6.18 1.50
N GLU A 52 6.36 6.65 2.73
CA GLU A 52 7.23 6.05 3.76
C GLU A 52 6.51 4.94 4.52
N CYS A 53 5.18 5.06 4.68
CA CYS A 53 4.36 4.11 5.44
C CYS A 53 3.56 3.16 4.55
N THR A 54 3.63 3.30 3.22
CA THR A 54 2.93 2.42 2.28
C THR A 54 3.76 2.09 1.04
N THR A 55 3.53 0.93 0.44
CA THR A 55 4.18 0.49 -0.81
C THR A 55 3.17 0.31 -1.94
N THR A 56 3.52 0.72 -3.16
CA THR A 56 2.80 0.36 -4.40
C THR A 56 3.31 -0.94 -5.01
N SER A 57 4.46 -1.42 -4.55
CA SER A 57 5.10 -2.65 -4.98
C SER A 57 4.63 -3.76 -4.04
N PHE A 58 3.48 -4.31 -4.35
CA PHE A 58 3.02 -5.58 -3.80
C PHE A 58 2.57 -6.42 -4.98
N ASP A 59 3.46 -7.30 -5.45
CA ASP A 59 3.13 -8.19 -6.55
C ASP A 59 2.30 -9.37 -6.03
N GLY A 60 1.31 -9.78 -6.81
CA GLY A 60 0.19 -10.63 -6.41
C GLY A 60 0.50 -11.80 -5.47
N TYR A 61 -0.23 -11.78 -4.34
CA TYR A 61 -0.84 -12.89 -3.60
C TYR A 61 0.02 -13.88 -2.78
N GLU A 62 1.31 -14.10 -3.02
CA GLU A 62 1.98 -15.20 -2.26
C GLU A 62 3.40 -14.87 -1.75
N LYS A 63 4.06 -13.80 -2.23
CA LYS A 63 5.51 -13.63 -2.00
C LYS A 63 5.94 -12.36 -1.28
N GLN A 64 5.04 -11.41 -1.00
CA GLN A 64 5.43 -10.11 -0.43
C GLN A 64 4.76 -9.73 0.88
N ILE A 65 4.04 -10.65 1.52
CA ILE A 65 3.64 -10.53 2.93
C ILE A 65 4.71 -11.13 3.85
N HIS A 66 5.42 -12.17 3.40
CA HIS A 66 6.49 -12.80 4.19
C HIS A 66 7.80 -12.00 4.18
N LEU A 67 8.04 -11.18 3.14
CA LEU A 67 9.24 -10.33 3.08
C LEU A 67 9.18 -9.15 4.06
N LEU A 68 7.97 -8.66 4.37
CA LEU A 68 7.79 -7.59 5.35
C LEU A 68 8.02 -8.07 6.80
N LEU A 69 7.66 -9.31 7.12
CA LEU A 69 8.01 -9.91 8.42
C LEU A 69 9.53 -9.97 8.63
N PHE A 70 10.32 -10.23 7.59
CA PHE A 70 11.77 -10.36 7.71
C PHE A 70 12.48 -9.02 7.97
N VAL A 71 11.91 -7.90 7.48
CA VAL A 71 12.44 -6.54 7.66
C VAL A 71 12.00 -5.92 9.00
N ILE A 72 10.93 -6.43 9.62
CA ILE A 72 10.45 -5.94 10.93
C ILE A 72 10.95 -6.82 12.10
N ILE A 73 11.38 -8.06 11.84
CA ILE A 73 11.90 -9.00 12.87
C ILE A 73 13.45 -9.07 12.91
N ASN A 74 14.17 -8.39 11.99
CA ASN A 74 15.63 -8.16 12.11
C ASN A 74 15.95 -6.71 12.43
#